data_AF-A0A926LNJ1-F1
#
_entry.id   AF-A0A926LNJ1-F1
#
_cell.length_a   1.000
_cell.length_b   1.000
_cell.length_c   1.000
_cell.angle_alpha   90.00
_cell.angle_beta   90.00
_cell.angle_gamma   90.00
#
_symmetry.space_group_name_H-M   'P 1'
#
loop_
_entity.id
_entity.type
_entity.pdbx_description
1 polymer ?
#
loop_
_entity_poly.entity_id
_entity_poly.type
_entity_poly.pdbx_seq_one_letter_code
_entity_poly.pdbx_strand_id
1 'polypeptide(L)'
;MWDVFLSYSRGDVERVRPLARALRDGGLRVFTDETGVVSFTGISATIRRELARSKALLAFYSTGYPEREACQWELTTAYLAGLGEGDPRRRVMVVNPERTTDHIHPVELRDARHASAENPAALVADVREHLAGLDAPMAIAEPGARRWRLGTPRPRPEFLGRLSELWQVHSALHAHTAPLVTGRVVAQAVQIRGMAGIGKTALAQEYALRFEAAYPGGVYWVNGEAYDAAVRALSTAAASDEPFLWIVDAAPTERFSAREIAALAAPHPHGHTVFTLRGRAHGTLGTPIDLGPLDAPHARVLAGGDDALAEAVGGHPLALALLGRAVRAGHHPAALYDRLHARGRSLLDMLAEEDVTGAVVRDVDTEDAADVLRCAAALHPLPLTVQDAESVLTAADAVPRIVAARRAANGFRELSARGLLTPAADEHWSLHPVTLHAWHHHDRAPARTETLRRASLRTLCSRRDPVTLAFPGSRREAPMAATSESERMAAYDIQVELVTRIGVQELAPGTGSLREALTSLKALIDFTRETLHTYNIALDGGADAPTVQKLAYALINESIRPFTSTWHPRLAAYEARCPADTPPLDHEAAWPEADQMRSELAALRGPLLRIAEALGGISGADFGVATGA
;
A
#
# COMPACT_ATOMS: atom_id res chain seq x y z
N MET A 1 -4.27 52.42 -0.50
CA MET A 1 -3.14 51.64 -0.01
C MET A 1 -3.64 50.93 1.22
N TRP A 2 -3.44 49.62 1.30
CA TRP A 2 -3.94 48.79 2.38
C TRP A 2 -2.80 48.45 3.32
N ASP A 3 -3.11 48.35 4.60
CA ASP A 3 -2.14 47.91 5.59
C ASP A 3 -2.03 46.38 5.53
N VAL A 4 -3.16 45.68 5.34
CA VAL A 4 -3.21 44.22 5.22
C VAL A 4 -4.12 43.78 4.07
N PHE A 5 -3.65 42.81 3.29
CA PHE A 5 -4.47 41.99 2.41
C PHE A 5 -4.88 40.72 3.17
N LEU A 6 -6.17 40.55 3.48
CA LEU A 6 -6.66 39.37 4.20
C LEU A 6 -7.07 38.30 3.20
N SER A 7 -6.27 37.25 3.09
CA SER A 7 -6.53 36.10 2.21
C SER A 7 -7.15 34.95 3.00
N TYR A 8 -8.18 34.31 2.44
CA TYR A 8 -8.92 33.22 3.08
C TYR A 8 -9.69 32.36 2.07
N SER A 9 -9.97 31.11 2.43
CA SER A 9 -10.88 30.26 1.65
C SER A 9 -12.33 30.67 1.88
N ARG A 10 -13.18 30.60 0.85
CA ARG A 10 -14.61 30.97 0.97
C ARG A 10 -15.36 30.20 2.05
N GLY A 11 -14.96 28.95 2.32
CA GLY A 11 -15.56 28.15 3.38
C GLY A 11 -15.41 28.79 4.76
N ASP A 12 -14.43 29.68 4.93
CA ASP A 12 -14.12 30.36 6.19
C ASP A 12 -14.71 31.77 6.30
N VAL A 13 -15.53 32.22 5.35
CA VAL A 13 -16.03 33.62 5.32
C VAL A 13 -16.68 34.05 6.64
N GLU A 14 -17.47 33.18 7.27
CA GLU A 14 -18.14 33.49 8.54
C GLU A 14 -17.17 33.56 9.72
N ARG A 15 -16.05 32.83 9.67
CA ARG A 15 -14.99 32.88 10.69
C ARG A 15 -14.09 34.10 10.51
N VAL A 16 -13.92 34.55 9.26
CA VAL A 16 -13.05 35.67 8.90
C VAL A 16 -13.73 37.03 9.10
N ARG A 17 -15.07 37.11 8.93
CA ARG A 17 -15.82 38.37 9.11
C ARG A 17 -15.57 39.06 10.47
N PRO A 18 -15.64 38.36 11.63
CA PRO A 18 -15.29 38.95 12.92
C PRO A 18 -13.84 39.43 12.99
N LEU A 19 -12.92 38.69 12.37
CA LEU A 19 -11.50 39.04 12.31
C LEU A 19 -11.25 40.32 11.53
N ALA A 20 -11.86 40.43 10.35
CA ALA A 20 -11.77 41.61 9.50
C ALA A 20 -12.35 42.85 10.19
N ARG A 21 -13.46 42.69 10.94
CA ARG A 21 -14.02 43.77 11.77
C ARG A 21 -13.06 44.19 12.88
N ALA A 22 -12.53 43.24 13.65
CA ALA A 22 -11.59 43.54 14.72
C ALA A 22 -10.33 44.27 14.23
N LEU A 23 -9.78 43.87 13.08
CA LEU A 23 -8.64 44.56 12.45
C LEU A 23 -8.98 46.00 12.03
N ARG A 24 -10.16 46.22 11.45
CA ARG A 24 -10.64 47.55 11.06
C ARG A 24 -10.92 48.45 12.27
N ASP A 25 -11.59 47.92 13.29
CA ASP A 25 -11.86 48.60 14.56
C ASP A 25 -10.56 48.93 15.30
N GLY A 26 -9.54 48.08 15.11
CA GLY A 26 -8.16 48.30 15.54
C GLY A 26 -7.40 49.38 14.76
N GLY A 27 -8.03 50.06 13.80
CA GLY A 27 -7.47 51.17 13.02
C GLY A 27 -6.68 50.77 11.77
N LEU A 28 -6.70 49.49 11.36
CA LEU A 28 -6.00 49.00 10.17
C LEU A 28 -6.89 49.11 8.92
N ARG A 29 -6.30 49.50 7.78
CA ARG A 29 -6.97 49.43 6.48
C ARG A 29 -6.81 48.02 5.90
N VAL A 30 -7.86 47.21 6.02
CA VAL A 30 -7.86 45.80 5.58
C VAL A 30 -8.66 45.63 4.30
N PHE A 31 -8.00 45.07 3.27
CA PHE A 31 -8.66 44.59 2.07
C PHE A 31 -9.19 43.15 2.27
N THR A 32 -10.44 42.92 1.86
CA THR A 32 -11.08 41.59 1.82
C THR A 32 -11.85 41.45 0.52
N ASP A 33 -11.67 40.35 -0.21
CA ASP A 33 -12.48 40.07 -1.39
C ASP A 33 -13.83 39.43 -1.00
N GLU A 34 -14.84 40.27 -0.76
CA GLU A 34 -16.22 39.81 -0.50
C GLU A 34 -16.99 39.49 -1.80
N THR A 35 -16.45 39.87 -2.97
CA THR A 35 -17.10 39.76 -4.28
C THR A 35 -16.44 38.68 -5.13
N GLY A 36 -16.90 37.44 -4.97
CA GLY A 36 -16.28 36.26 -5.53
C GLY A 36 -15.93 36.32 -7.02
N VAL A 37 -14.64 36.11 -7.33
CA VAL A 37 -14.22 35.62 -8.66
C VAL A 37 -14.80 34.23 -8.86
N VAL A 38 -15.85 34.08 -9.66
CA VAL A 38 -16.47 32.78 -10.01
C VAL A 38 -15.37 31.72 -10.22
N SER A 39 -15.49 30.55 -9.58
CA SER A 39 -14.58 29.44 -9.87
C SER A 39 -14.51 29.26 -11.39
N PHE A 40 -13.32 29.04 -11.94
CA PHE A 40 -13.02 28.91 -13.38
C PHE A 40 -12.70 30.20 -14.17
N THR A 41 -12.68 31.40 -13.57
CA THR A 41 -12.07 32.59 -14.20
C THR A 41 -10.72 32.94 -13.58
N GLY A 42 -9.76 33.32 -14.43
CA GLY A 42 -8.41 33.71 -14.00
C GLY A 42 -8.43 34.85 -12.98
N ILE A 43 -7.35 34.95 -12.21
CA ILE A 43 -7.17 35.95 -11.15
C ILE A 43 -7.48 37.35 -11.68
N SER A 44 -8.45 38.02 -11.05
CA SER A 44 -8.88 39.33 -11.54
C SER A 44 -7.72 40.33 -11.48
N ALA A 45 -7.60 41.20 -12.49
CA ALA A 45 -6.63 42.30 -12.48
C ALA A 45 -6.79 43.19 -11.24
N THR A 46 -7.99 43.21 -10.65
CA THR A 46 -8.29 43.85 -9.37
C THR A 46 -7.54 43.20 -8.21
N ILE A 47 -7.63 41.88 -8.00
CA ILE A 47 -6.93 41.20 -6.90
C ILE A 47 -5.41 41.46 -6.98
N ARG A 48 -4.82 41.32 -8.17
CA ARG A 48 -3.40 41.64 -8.42
C ARG A 48 -3.03 43.04 -7.98
N ARG A 49 -3.81 44.03 -8.41
CA ARG A 49 -3.59 45.44 -8.10
C ARG A 49 -3.74 45.72 -6.60
N GLU A 50 -4.75 45.17 -5.95
CA GLU A 50 -4.99 45.41 -4.53
C GLU A 50 -3.94 44.72 -3.65
N LEU A 51 -3.46 43.54 -4.03
CA LEU A 51 -2.32 42.88 -3.37
C LEU A 51 -1.06 43.75 -3.48
N ALA A 52 -0.74 44.28 -4.68
CA ALA A 52 0.40 45.19 -4.88
C ALA A 52 0.29 46.50 -4.10
N ARG A 53 -0.92 46.93 -3.73
CA ARG A 53 -1.19 48.13 -2.92
C ARG A 53 -1.24 47.86 -1.42
N SER A 54 -0.96 46.63 -1.00
CA SER A 54 -0.99 46.18 0.39
C SER A 54 0.43 46.06 0.97
N LYS A 55 0.62 46.39 2.25
CA LYS A 55 1.94 46.23 2.90
C LYS A 55 2.29 44.77 3.16
N ALA A 56 1.34 43.97 3.64
CA ALA A 56 1.55 42.55 3.90
C ALA A 56 0.27 41.75 3.64
N LEU A 57 0.43 40.44 3.46
CA LEU A 57 -0.65 39.47 3.38
C LEU A 57 -0.83 38.80 4.74
N LEU A 58 -2.08 38.74 5.21
CA LEU A 58 -2.50 37.95 6.37
C LEU A 58 -3.31 36.76 5.84
N ALA A 59 -2.76 35.55 5.93
CA ALA A 59 -3.41 34.33 5.50
C ALA A 59 -4.21 33.73 6.66
N PHE A 60 -5.52 33.60 6.51
CA PHE A 60 -6.34 32.74 7.36
C PHE A 60 -6.24 31.30 6.84
N TYR A 61 -5.26 30.56 7.36
CA TYR A 61 -4.77 29.33 6.76
C TYR A 61 -5.48 28.09 7.30
N SER A 62 -6.74 27.89 6.89
CA SER A 62 -7.47 26.64 7.16
C SER A 62 -6.98 25.47 6.32
N THR A 63 -7.45 24.26 6.62
CA THR A 63 -7.24 23.07 5.77
C THR A 63 -7.73 23.26 4.32
N GLY A 64 -8.76 24.07 4.09
CA GLY A 64 -9.29 24.39 2.76
C GLY A 64 -8.65 25.61 2.07
N TYR A 65 -7.73 26.32 2.74
CA TYR A 65 -6.94 27.41 2.16
C TYR A 65 -6.05 26.93 0.99
N PRO A 66 -5.23 25.88 1.13
CA PRO A 66 -4.34 25.42 0.07
C PRO A 66 -5.08 24.82 -1.13
N GLU A 67 -6.38 24.56 -1.06
CA GLU A 67 -7.17 24.02 -2.18
C GLU A 67 -7.57 25.11 -3.20
N ARG A 68 -7.50 26.40 -2.82
CA ARG A 68 -7.96 27.51 -3.63
C ARG A 68 -6.84 28.13 -4.46
N GLU A 69 -6.94 28.03 -5.78
CA GLU A 69 -5.92 28.56 -6.71
C GLU A 69 -5.65 30.07 -6.51
N ALA A 70 -6.69 30.87 -6.23
CA ALA A 70 -6.54 32.29 -5.91
C ALA A 70 -5.70 32.52 -4.64
N CYS A 71 -6.03 31.83 -3.54
CA CYS A 71 -5.29 31.93 -2.28
C CYS A 71 -3.84 31.42 -2.42
N GLN A 72 -3.63 30.37 -3.22
CA GLN A 72 -2.30 29.88 -3.57
C GLN A 72 -1.48 30.97 -4.26
N TRP A 73 -2.03 31.61 -5.28
CA TRP A 73 -1.33 32.66 -6.00
C TRP A 73 -1.04 33.89 -5.13
N GLU A 74 -2.02 34.34 -4.33
CA GLU A 74 -1.85 35.45 -3.39
C GLU A 74 -0.71 35.17 -2.41
N LEU A 75 -0.72 33.98 -1.81
CA LEU A 75 0.31 33.53 -0.88
C LEU A 75 1.68 33.46 -1.55
N THR A 76 1.81 32.78 -2.70
CA THR A 76 3.08 32.65 -3.42
C THR A 76 3.63 34.01 -3.81
N THR A 77 2.78 34.93 -4.27
CA THR A 77 3.20 36.28 -4.66
C THR A 77 3.72 37.09 -3.47
N ALA A 78 2.98 37.11 -2.37
CA ALA A 78 3.39 37.81 -1.16
C ALA A 78 4.65 37.18 -0.53
N TYR A 79 4.74 35.85 -0.56
CA TYR A 79 5.90 35.09 -0.11
C TYR A 79 7.15 35.48 -0.90
N LEU A 80 7.09 35.51 -2.24
CA LEU A 80 8.21 35.88 -3.09
C LEU A 80 8.61 37.35 -2.93
N ALA A 81 7.65 38.24 -2.69
CA ALA A 81 7.94 39.64 -2.36
C ALA A 81 8.73 39.77 -1.04
N GLY A 82 8.34 39.02 0.01
CA GLY A 82 9.09 38.97 1.26
C GLY A 82 10.46 38.33 1.12
N LEU A 83 10.56 37.26 0.32
CA LEU A 83 11.84 36.61 0.03
C LEU A 83 12.81 37.55 -0.68
N GLY A 84 12.32 38.39 -1.60
CA GLY A 84 13.12 39.46 -2.23
C GLY A 84 13.64 40.51 -1.24
N GLU A 85 13.05 40.61 -0.05
CA GLU A 85 13.47 41.48 1.07
C GLU A 85 14.30 40.74 2.14
N GLY A 86 14.65 39.47 1.86
CA GLY A 86 15.51 38.62 2.68
C GLY A 86 14.78 37.65 3.62
N ASP A 87 13.49 37.82 3.88
CA ASP A 87 12.69 36.89 4.70
C ASP A 87 11.21 36.90 4.27
N PRO A 88 10.65 35.75 3.81
CA PRO A 88 9.26 35.67 3.37
C PRO A 88 8.25 36.11 4.43
N ARG A 89 8.57 35.92 5.71
CA ARG A 89 7.69 36.28 6.85
C ARG A 89 7.52 37.78 7.00
N ARG A 90 8.42 38.61 6.42
CA ARG A 90 8.25 40.08 6.44
C ARG A 90 6.97 40.51 5.75
N ARG A 91 6.56 39.82 4.68
CA ARG A 91 5.37 40.16 3.89
C ARG A 91 4.19 39.21 4.09
N VAL A 92 4.38 38.11 4.81
CA VAL A 92 3.34 37.09 5.05
C VAL A 92 3.21 36.78 6.54
N MET A 93 1.99 36.96 7.05
CA MET A 93 1.58 36.55 8.39
C MET A 93 0.50 35.47 8.29
N VAL A 94 0.45 34.56 9.27
CA VAL A 94 -0.51 33.45 9.28
C VAL A 94 -1.37 33.47 10.56
N VAL A 95 -2.67 33.31 10.36
CA VAL A 95 -3.64 32.94 11.39
C VAL A 95 -4.01 31.49 11.14
N ASN A 96 -3.64 30.61 12.08
CA ASN A 96 -3.97 29.20 11.99
C ASN A 96 -5.27 28.91 12.76
N PRO A 97 -6.37 28.56 12.08
CA PRO A 97 -7.62 28.19 12.71
C PRO A 97 -7.70 26.72 13.15
N GLU A 98 -6.70 25.91 12.83
CA GLU A 98 -6.64 24.47 13.09
C GLU A 98 -5.79 24.14 14.33
N ARG A 99 -5.94 22.92 14.85
CA ARG A 99 -5.19 22.45 16.02
C ARG A 99 -3.72 22.12 15.72
N THR A 100 -3.43 21.72 14.50
CA THR A 100 -2.07 21.35 14.04
C THR A 100 -1.57 22.36 13.03
N THR A 101 -0.28 22.33 12.72
CA THR A 101 0.36 23.20 11.72
C THR A 101 0.78 22.43 10.46
N ASP A 102 0.59 21.11 10.41
CA ASP A 102 1.07 20.23 9.33
C ASP A 102 0.48 20.56 7.95
N HIS A 103 -0.69 21.20 7.90
CA HIS A 103 -1.33 21.66 6.66
C HIS A 103 -0.77 22.98 6.13
N ILE A 104 0.03 23.70 6.92
CA ILE A 104 0.59 25.01 6.54
C ILE A 104 1.82 24.79 5.66
N HIS A 105 1.82 25.44 4.50
CA HIS A 105 2.96 25.47 3.58
C HIS A 105 3.25 26.91 3.14
N PRO A 106 4.53 27.26 2.91
CA PRO A 106 5.72 26.42 3.06
C PRO A 106 6.21 26.30 4.52
N VAL A 107 7.30 25.54 4.73
CA VAL A 107 7.82 25.20 6.08
C VAL A 107 8.21 26.44 6.90
N GLU A 108 8.70 27.48 6.23
CA GLU A 108 9.08 28.76 6.83
C GLU A 108 7.89 29.46 7.48
N LEU A 109 6.69 29.30 6.90
CA LEU A 109 5.45 29.81 7.48
C LEU A 109 4.92 28.84 8.55
N ARG A 110 5.04 27.53 8.33
CA ARG A 110 4.62 26.50 9.29
C ARG A 110 5.29 26.65 10.66
N ASP A 111 6.60 26.85 10.65
CA ASP A 111 7.44 26.92 11.86
C ASP A 111 7.39 28.31 12.52
N ALA A 112 6.73 29.27 11.89
CA ALA A 112 6.52 30.59 12.47
C ALA A 112 5.50 30.54 13.62
N ARG A 113 5.56 31.53 14.51
CA ARG A 113 4.54 31.71 15.54
C ARG A 113 3.27 32.24 14.87
N HIS A 114 2.20 31.45 14.97
CA HIS A 114 0.89 31.80 14.42
C HIS A 114 0.08 32.63 15.42
N ALA A 115 -0.59 33.66 14.92
CA ALA A 115 -1.55 34.40 15.74
C ALA A 115 -2.84 33.58 15.90
N SER A 116 -3.41 33.59 17.11
CA SER A 116 -4.65 32.85 17.40
C SER A 116 -5.87 33.60 16.88
N ALA A 117 -6.76 32.89 16.17
CA ALA A 117 -8.06 33.40 15.77
C ALA A 117 -9.02 33.61 16.95
N GLU A 118 -8.76 32.99 18.11
CA GLU A 118 -9.65 33.02 19.28
C GLU A 118 -9.50 34.29 20.12
N ASN A 119 -8.44 35.08 19.91
CA ASN A 119 -8.22 36.35 20.59
C ASN A 119 -7.98 37.48 19.57
N PRO A 120 -9.05 38.09 19.02
CA PRO A 120 -8.93 39.13 18.00
C PRO A 120 -8.16 40.37 18.47
N ALA A 121 -8.22 40.72 19.76
CA ALA A 121 -7.51 41.88 20.28
C ALA A 121 -5.98 41.65 20.28
N ALA A 122 -5.54 40.45 20.67
CA ALA A 122 -4.12 40.07 20.59
C ALA A 122 -3.64 40.03 19.13
N LEU A 123 -4.44 39.46 18.22
CA LEU A 123 -4.11 39.45 16.79
C LEU A 123 -3.90 40.86 16.24
N VAL A 124 -4.79 41.81 16.58
CA VAL A 124 -4.67 43.20 16.13
C VAL A 124 -3.37 43.82 16.61
N ALA A 125 -2.97 43.56 17.86
CA ALA A 125 -1.71 44.04 18.41
C ALA A 125 -0.51 43.45 17.66
N ASP A 126 -0.48 42.13 17.47
CA ASP A 126 0.59 41.42 16.77
C ASP A 126 0.74 41.90 15.31
N VAL A 127 -0.39 42.09 14.60
CA VAL A 127 -0.39 42.61 13.23
C VAL A 127 0.12 44.05 13.18
N ARG A 128 -0.27 44.92 14.13
CA ARG A 128 0.23 46.30 14.19
C ARG A 128 1.72 46.36 14.46
N GLU A 129 2.22 45.52 15.35
CA GLU A 129 3.64 45.40 15.64
C GLU A 129 4.42 44.97 14.39
N HIS A 130 3.95 43.94 13.69
CA HIS A 130 4.57 43.47 12.45
C HIS A 130 4.60 44.55 11.36
N LEU A 131 3.50 45.27 11.18
CA LEU A 131 3.37 46.32 10.17
C LEU A 131 4.17 47.58 10.48
N ALA A 132 4.53 47.82 11.75
CA ALA A 132 5.34 48.97 12.13
C ALA A 132 6.74 48.94 11.48
N GLY A 133 7.22 47.76 11.10
CA GLY A 133 8.47 47.58 10.36
C GLY A 133 8.34 47.70 8.83
N LEU A 134 7.17 48.04 8.29
CA LEU A 134 6.90 48.08 6.84
C LEU A 134 6.42 49.47 6.38
N ASP A 135 7.27 50.17 5.64
CA ASP A 135 6.99 51.53 5.18
C ASP A 135 6.33 51.60 3.80
N ALA A 136 6.55 50.59 2.96
CA ALA A 136 6.07 50.54 1.58
C ALA A 136 5.16 49.32 1.33
N PRO A 137 4.28 49.37 0.31
CA PRO A 137 3.59 48.18 -0.20
C PRO A 137 4.57 47.09 -0.66
N MET A 138 4.10 45.85 -0.73
CA MET A 138 4.90 44.74 -1.25
C MET A 138 5.23 44.96 -2.74
N ALA A 139 6.50 44.76 -3.11
CA ALA A 139 6.93 44.85 -4.50
C ALA A 139 6.56 43.57 -5.25
N ILE A 140 5.52 43.63 -6.09
CA ILE A 140 5.08 42.51 -6.91
C ILE A 140 5.72 42.61 -8.29
N ALA A 141 6.45 41.58 -8.69
CA ALA A 141 6.98 41.46 -10.04
C ALA A 141 5.83 41.14 -11.03
N GLU A 142 5.78 41.85 -12.16
CA GLU A 142 4.81 41.59 -13.23
C GLU A 142 5.11 40.22 -13.91
N PRO A 143 4.12 39.30 -14.00
CA PRO A 143 4.28 38.02 -14.72
C PRO A 143 4.57 38.25 -16.21
N GLY A 144 5.53 37.50 -16.78
CA GLY A 144 5.85 37.57 -18.21
C GLY A 144 6.86 38.65 -18.62
N ALA A 145 7.45 39.39 -17.68
CA ALA A 145 8.51 40.36 -17.97
C ALA A 145 9.91 39.73 -18.21
N ARG A 146 10.07 38.40 -18.05
CA ARG A 146 11.38 37.74 -18.02
C ARG A 146 11.53 36.57 -19.00
N ARG A 147 12.80 36.30 -19.33
CA ARG A 147 13.25 35.52 -20.50
C ARG A 147 13.07 34.01 -20.28
N TRP A 148 12.04 33.45 -20.92
CA TRP A 148 12.00 32.01 -21.19
C TRP A 148 12.95 31.69 -22.34
N ARG A 149 13.95 30.85 -22.09
CA ARG A 149 14.88 30.41 -23.12
C ARG A 149 14.67 28.91 -23.36
N LEU A 150 14.39 28.58 -24.63
CA LEU A 150 14.01 27.25 -25.11
C LEU A 150 12.67 26.76 -24.54
N GLY A 151 11.55 27.12 -25.18
CA GLY A 151 10.19 26.69 -24.81
C GLY A 151 9.41 27.73 -24.00
N THR A 152 8.08 27.65 -24.06
CA THR A 152 7.16 28.43 -23.21
C THR A 152 6.17 27.47 -22.57
N PRO A 153 6.20 27.27 -21.23
CA PRO A 153 5.18 26.47 -20.60
C PRO A 153 3.84 27.18 -20.72
N ARG A 154 2.81 26.40 -21.02
CA ARG A 154 1.43 26.87 -20.99
C ARG A 154 0.83 26.51 -19.64
N PRO A 155 0.10 27.42 -18.98
CA PRO A 155 -0.67 27.08 -17.79
C PRO A 155 -1.53 25.85 -18.07
N ARG A 156 -1.62 24.92 -17.11
CA ARG A 156 -2.51 23.76 -17.22
C ARG A 156 -3.70 23.96 -16.29
N PRO A 157 -4.89 24.33 -16.81
CA PRO A 157 -6.08 24.56 -15.98
C PRO A 157 -6.51 23.32 -15.18
N GLU A 158 -6.09 22.14 -15.62
CA GLU A 158 -6.37 20.85 -14.97
C GLU A 158 -5.32 20.47 -13.90
N PHE A 159 -4.37 21.36 -13.56
CA PHE A 159 -3.37 21.08 -12.54
C PHE A 159 -3.93 21.26 -11.13
N LEU A 160 -4.05 20.15 -10.40
CA LEU A 160 -4.75 20.09 -9.12
C LEU A 160 -3.94 19.30 -8.08
N GLY A 161 -4.17 19.58 -6.79
CA GLY A 161 -3.74 18.73 -5.68
C GLY A 161 -2.23 18.58 -5.46
N ARG A 162 -1.41 19.53 -5.95
CA ARG A 162 0.07 19.45 -5.89
C ARG A 162 0.76 20.64 -5.23
N LEU A 163 0.02 21.42 -4.43
CA LEU A 163 0.58 22.61 -3.80
C LEU A 163 1.71 22.26 -2.82
N SER A 164 1.56 21.16 -2.06
CA SER A 164 2.57 20.71 -1.11
C SER A 164 3.89 20.42 -1.83
N GLU A 165 3.83 19.68 -2.94
CA GLU A 165 4.98 19.31 -3.75
C GLU A 165 5.62 20.52 -4.43
N LEU A 166 4.83 21.51 -4.88
CA LEU A 166 5.35 22.79 -5.39
C LEU A 166 6.20 23.51 -4.34
N TRP A 167 5.73 23.57 -3.10
CA TRP A 167 6.49 24.17 -2.00
C TRP A 167 7.70 23.33 -1.59
N GLN A 168 7.60 22.01 -1.60
CA GLN A 168 8.75 21.13 -1.38
C GLN A 168 9.85 21.38 -2.42
N VAL A 169 9.49 21.54 -3.71
CA VAL A 169 10.44 21.92 -4.77
C VAL A 169 11.07 23.27 -4.43
N HIS A 170 10.25 24.28 -4.07
CA HIS A 170 10.76 25.60 -3.73
C HIS A 170 11.76 25.58 -2.58
N SER A 171 11.36 25.05 -1.42
CA SER A 171 12.19 24.99 -0.23
C SER A 171 13.45 24.17 -0.47
N ALA A 172 13.38 23.05 -1.21
CA ALA A 172 14.57 22.25 -1.51
C ALA A 172 15.57 22.98 -2.41
N LEU A 173 15.11 23.80 -3.36
CA LEU A 173 15.98 24.63 -4.20
C LEU A 173 16.63 25.78 -3.40
N HIS A 174 15.98 26.25 -2.33
CA HIS A 174 16.39 27.45 -1.56
C HIS A 174 16.93 27.12 -0.16
N ALA A 175 17.02 25.85 0.24
CA ALA A 175 17.46 25.43 1.58
C ALA A 175 18.90 25.88 1.93
N HIS A 176 19.74 26.17 0.93
CA HIS A 176 21.17 26.47 1.09
C HIS A 176 21.51 27.97 1.06
N THR A 177 20.52 28.87 0.96
CA THR A 177 20.72 30.32 1.16
C THR A 177 20.85 30.72 2.64
N ALA A 178 20.75 29.76 3.56
CA ALA A 178 21.06 29.96 4.99
C ALA A 178 22.58 29.96 5.24
N PRO A 179 23.15 30.98 5.92
CA PRO A 179 24.59 31.24 5.94
C PRO A 179 25.33 30.37 6.96
N LEU A 180 25.42 29.04 6.78
CA LEU A 180 26.21 28.18 7.69
C LEU A 180 26.47 26.74 7.20
N VAL A 181 26.99 26.54 5.98
CA VAL A 181 27.68 25.27 5.66
C VAL A 181 28.91 25.53 4.80
N THR A 182 30.09 25.35 5.41
CA THR A 182 31.38 25.35 4.75
C THR A 182 31.62 23.99 4.08
N GLY A 183 31.93 24.02 2.78
CA GLY A 183 32.58 22.91 2.07
C GLY A 183 31.71 22.17 1.06
N ARG A 184 32.04 22.36 -0.23
CA ARG A 184 31.41 21.87 -1.47
C ARG A 184 30.06 22.51 -1.78
N VAL A 185 30.03 23.26 -2.88
CA VAL A 185 28.82 23.69 -3.58
C VAL A 185 28.07 22.43 -4.02
N VAL A 186 27.21 21.91 -3.15
CA VAL A 186 26.24 20.88 -3.53
C VAL A 186 25.19 21.61 -4.35
N ALA A 187 25.01 21.20 -5.60
CA ALA A 187 24.12 21.84 -6.53
C ALA A 187 22.73 22.04 -5.90
N GLN A 188 22.14 23.23 -6.10
CA GLN A 188 20.74 23.54 -5.77
C GLN A 188 19.83 22.70 -6.68
N ALA A 189 19.81 21.40 -6.46
CA ALA A 189 19.25 20.43 -7.37
C ALA A 189 18.12 19.65 -6.69
N VAL A 190 17.01 19.53 -7.41
CA VAL A 190 15.83 18.76 -7.00
C VAL A 190 15.53 17.69 -8.03
N GLN A 191 15.08 16.53 -7.56
CA GLN A 191 14.65 15.44 -8.40
C GLN A 191 13.15 15.21 -8.21
N ILE A 192 12.35 15.49 -9.24
CA ILE A 192 10.94 15.12 -9.27
C ILE A 192 10.83 13.72 -9.87
N ARG A 193 10.42 12.74 -9.05
CA ARG A 193 10.42 11.32 -9.38
C ARG A 193 9.02 10.73 -9.36
N GLY A 194 8.81 9.63 -10.08
CA GLY A 194 7.55 8.89 -10.07
C GLY A 194 7.18 8.31 -11.43
N MET A 195 6.05 7.60 -11.46
CA MET A 195 5.58 6.84 -12.62
C MET A 195 5.42 7.69 -13.90
N ALA A 196 5.49 7.06 -15.07
CA ALA A 196 5.15 7.73 -16.33
C ALA A 196 3.70 8.25 -16.28
N GLY A 197 3.47 9.51 -16.67
CA GLY A 197 2.13 10.12 -16.61
C GLY A 197 1.65 10.59 -15.23
N ILE A 198 2.44 10.44 -14.16
CA ILE A 198 2.09 10.89 -12.80
C ILE A 198 2.08 12.43 -12.61
N GLY A 199 2.51 13.19 -13.62
CA GLY A 199 2.50 14.65 -13.60
C GLY A 199 3.83 15.34 -13.29
N LYS A 200 4.98 14.66 -13.37
CA LYS A 200 6.32 15.25 -13.12
C LYS A 200 6.59 16.51 -13.95
N THR A 201 6.42 16.40 -15.26
CA THR A 201 6.60 17.50 -16.21
C THR A 201 5.61 18.63 -15.93
N ALA A 202 4.35 18.31 -15.60
CA ALA A 202 3.35 19.31 -15.25
C ALA A 202 3.71 20.06 -13.95
N LEU A 203 4.22 19.36 -12.93
CA LEU A 203 4.70 19.98 -11.69
C LEU A 203 5.87 20.92 -11.95
N ALA A 204 6.86 20.52 -12.76
CA ALA A 204 7.99 21.36 -13.13
C ALA A 204 7.55 22.61 -13.93
N GLN A 205 6.59 22.46 -14.85
CA GLN A 205 6.00 23.58 -15.60
C GLN A 205 5.29 24.58 -14.67
N GLU A 206 4.43 24.08 -13.80
CA GLU A 206 3.67 24.91 -12.87
C GLU A 206 4.57 25.57 -11.82
N TYR A 207 5.61 24.88 -11.37
CA TYR A 207 6.65 25.47 -10.53
C TYR A 207 7.31 26.66 -11.22
N ALA A 208 7.77 26.46 -12.46
CA ALA A 208 8.44 27.50 -13.22
C ALA A 208 7.53 28.72 -13.47
N LEU A 209 6.24 28.50 -13.73
CA LEU A 209 5.25 29.56 -13.93
C LEU A 209 4.94 30.33 -12.63
N ARG A 210 4.71 29.61 -11.53
CA ARG A 210 4.26 30.21 -10.25
C ARG A 210 5.39 30.86 -9.48
N PHE A 211 6.61 30.35 -9.62
CA PHE A 211 7.80 30.83 -8.94
C PHE A 211 8.76 31.59 -9.86
N GLU A 212 8.32 32.00 -11.05
CA GLU A 212 9.14 32.74 -12.04
C GLU A 212 9.85 33.96 -11.42
N ALA A 213 9.17 34.69 -10.53
CA ALA A 213 9.72 35.87 -9.88
C ALA A 213 10.93 35.59 -8.97
N ALA A 214 11.13 34.34 -8.54
CA ALA A 214 12.33 33.92 -7.80
C ALA A 214 13.58 33.79 -8.69
N TYR A 215 13.41 33.81 -10.02
CA TYR A 215 14.47 33.56 -10.99
C TYR A 215 14.69 34.74 -11.95
N PRO A 216 15.27 35.86 -11.47
CA PRO A 216 15.54 37.03 -12.29
C PRO A 216 16.30 36.76 -13.59
N GLY A 217 17.25 35.82 -13.57
CA GLY A 217 18.07 35.39 -14.71
C GLY A 217 17.33 34.55 -15.77
N GLY A 218 16.06 34.21 -15.51
CA GLY A 218 15.16 33.52 -16.43
C GLY A 218 15.01 32.02 -16.14
N VAL A 219 14.17 31.38 -16.95
CA VAL A 219 13.92 29.93 -16.90
C VAL A 219 14.42 29.29 -18.20
N TYR A 220 15.20 28.22 -18.04
CA TYR A 220 15.80 27.44 -19.10
C TYR A 220 15.18 26.05 -19.09
N TRP A 221 14.48 25.69 -20.15
CA TRP A 221 13.85 24.37 -20.28
C TRP A 221 14.60 23.52 -21.30
N VAL A 222 15.15 22.41 -20.84
CA VAL A 222 15.95 21.49 -21.64
C VAL A 222 15.29 20.13 -21.65
N ASN A 223 15.05 19.59 -22.84
CA ASN A 223 14.68 18.18 -22.98
C ASN A 223 15.94 17.32 -22.81
N GLY A 224 15.94 16.45 -21.80
CA GLY A 224 17.05 15.56 -21.48
C GLY A 224 17.43 14.62 -22.62
N GLU A 225 16.48 14.19 -23.46
CA GLU A 225 16.75 13.34 -24.64
C GLU A 225 17.46 14.11 -25.76
N ALA A 226 17.34 15.44 -25.80
CA ALA A 226 17.93 16.32 -26.79
C ALA A 226 18.97 17.28 -26.18
N TYR A 227 19.59 16.90 -25.06
CA TYR A 227 20.41 17.78 -24.23
C TYR A 227 21.57 18.42 -25.01
N ASP A 228 22.35 17.64 -25.77
CA ASP A 228 23.51 18.19 -26.50
C ASP A 228 23.12 19.23 -27.56
N ALA A 229 21.93 19.11 -28.14
CA ALA A 229 21.40 20.10 -29.07
C ALA A 229 20.95 21.37 -28.34
N ALA A 230 20.27 21.21 -27.20
CA ALA A 230 19.81 22.30 -26.36
C ALA A 230 20.98 23.11 -25.75
N VAL A 231 22.01 22.45 -25.22
CA VAL A 231 23.18 23.13 -24.64
C VAL A 231 24.00 23.88 -25.68
N ARG A 232 24.18 23.32 -26.88
CA ARG A 232 24.83 24.04 -28.00
C ARG A 232 24.05 25.30 -28.41
N ALA A 233 22.73 25.29 -28.27
CA ALA A 233 21.90 26.50 -28.46
C ALA A 233 22.03 27.51 -27.31
N LEU A 234 22.48 27.08 -26.12
CA LEU A 234 22.60 27.90 -24.91
C LEU A 234 23.99 28.47 -24.65
N SER A 235 25.04 27.94 -25.29
CA SER A 235 26.44 28.40 -25.17
C SER A 235 26.67 29.89 -25.48
N THR A 236 25.66 30.60 -25.99
CA THR A 236 25.68 32.05 -26.23
C THR A 236 24.88 32.89 -25.21
N ALA A 237 24.24 32.27 -24.20
CA ALA A 237 23.24 32.95 -23.36
C ALA A 237 23.49 32.94 -21.83
N ALA A 238 24.42 32.13 -21.32
CA ALA A 238 24.58 31.89 -19.88
C ALA A 238 25.82 32.59 -19.30
N ALA A 239 25.69 33.89 -19.02
CA ALA A 239 26.53 34.61 -18.07
C ALA A 239 25.67 35.72 -17.46
N SER A 240 24.78 35.35 -16.54
CA SER A 240 24.03 36.30 -15.72
C SER A 240 24.38 36.02 -14.27
N ASP A 241 24.82 37.04 -13.53
CA ASP A 241 25.06 36.96 -12.07
C ASP A 241 23.75 36.88 -11.26
N GLU A 242 22.62 36.62 -11.93
CA GLU A 242 21.30 36.55 -11.32
C GLU A 242 20.85 35.08 -11.18
N PRO A 243 20.08 34.74 -10.13
CA PRO A 243 19.47 33.42 -9.98
C PRO A 243 18.62 33.03 -11.19
N PHE A 244 18.80 31.82 -11.71
CA PHE A 244 18.01 31.28 -12.81
C PHE A 244 17.61 29.83 -12.56
N LEU A 245 16.52 29.40 -13.19
CA LEU A 245 15.99 28.04 -13.08
C LEU A 245 16.37 27.23 -14.33
N TRP A 246 16.89 26.03 -14.11
CA TRP A 246 17.32 25.09 -15.14
C TRP A 246 16.54 23.78 -15.01
N ILE A 247 15.66 23.51 -15.96
CA ILE A 247 14.80 22.33 -15.93
C ILE A 247 15.32 21.33 -16.96
N VAL A 248 15.73 20.16 -16.49
CA VAL A 248 16.06 19.00 -17.32
C VAL A 248 14.87 18.06 -17.28
N ASP A 249 14.01 18.17 -18.29
CA ASP A 249 12.80 17.37 -18.41
C ASP A 249 13.11 16.02 -19.07
N ALA A 250 12.57 14.94 -18.51
CA ALA A 250 12.78 13.55 -18.92
C ALA A 250 14.27 13.20 -19.07
N ALA A 251 15.05 13.31 -17.98
CA ALA A 251 16.46 12.96 -18.05
C ALA A 251 16.63 11.47 -18.43
N PRO A 252 17.50 11.12 -19.41
CA PRO A 252 17.54 9.80 -20.00
C PRO A 252 18.36 8.83 -19.14
N THR A 253 17.75 8.37 -18.04
CA THR A 253 18.39 7.54 -17.00
C THR A 253 18.88 6.17 -17.48
N GLU A 254 18.39 5.71 -18.62
CA GLU A 254 18.76 4.40 -19.20
C GLU A 254 20.02 4.48 -20.06
N ARG A 255 20.33 5.67 -20.57
CA ARG A 255 21.46 5.88 -21.49
C ARG A 255 22.70 6.42 -20.79
N PHE A 256 22.51 7.10 -19.68
CA PHE A 256 23.56 7.81 -18.97
C PHE A 256 23.76 7.29 -17.56
N SER A 257 25.03 7.23 -17.14
CA SER A 257 25.41 6.99 -15.76
C SER A 257 24.97 8.15 -14.86
N ALA A 258 24.91 7.90 -13.54
CA ALA A 258 24.58 8.95 -12.56
C ALA A 258 25.50 10.18 -12.67
N ARG A 259 26.78 9.99 -13.06
CA ARG A 259 27.73 11.09 -13.26
C ARG A 259 27.42 11.91 -14.51
N GLU A 260 27.02 11.26 -15.59
CA GLU A 260 26.64 11.94 -16.83
C GLU A 260 25.32 12.71 -16.66
N ILE A 261 24.36 12.15 -15.92
CA ILE A 261 23.11 12.86 -15.58
C ILE A 261 23.41 14.06 -14.68
N ALA A 262 24.33 13.92 -13.72
CA ALA A 262 24.76 15.04 -12.88
C ALA A 262 25.41 16.17 -13.70
N ALA A 263 26.11 15.83 -14.78
CA ALA A 263 26.71 16.81 -15.68
C ALA A 263 25.66 17.61 -16.48
N LEU A 264 24.39 17.17 -16.51
CA LEU A 264 23.31 17.91 -17.15
C LEU A 264 22.81 19.10 -16.30
N ALA A 265 23.25 19.21 -15.05
CA ALA A 265 22.88 20.30 -14.15
C ALA A 265 23.33 21.67 -14.66
N ALA A 266 22.76 22.73 -14.08
CA ALA A 266 23.11 24.09 -14.45
C ALA A 266 24.64 24.32 -14.29
N PRO A 267 25.33 24.82 -15.32
CA PRO A 267 26.79 24.99 -15.30
C PRO A 267 27.25 26.24 -14.52
N HIS A 268 26.44 26.75 -13.58
CA HIS A 268 26.67 28.01 -12.88
C HIS A 268 26.25 27.95 -11.41
N PRO A 269 26.96 28.58 -10.46
CA PRO A 269 26.61 28.58 -9.04
C PRO A 269 25.24 29.18 -8.69
N HIS A 270 24.73 30.12 -9.50
CA HIS A 270 23.39 30.71 -9.33
C HIS A 270 22.26 29.90 -10.00
N GLY A 271 22.60 28.77 -10.63
CA GLY A 271 21.66 27.91 -11.34
C GLY A 271 20.97 26.92 -10.42
N HIS A 272 19.65 27.05 -10.31
CA HIS A 272 18.79 26.12 -9.59
C HIS A 272 18.32 25.04 -10.56
N THR A 273 18.62 23.78 -10.29
CA THR A 273 18.39 22.67 -11.21
C THR A 273 17.20 21.81 -10.78
N VAL A 274 16.26 21.55 -11.70
CA VAL A 274 15.17 20.59 -11.50
C VAL A 274 15.30 19.47 -12.52
N PHE A 275 15.44 18.25 -12.04
CA PHE A 275 15.39 17.04 -12.86
C PHE A 275 14.01 16.40 -12.77
N THR A 276 13.43 15.97 -13.90
CA THR A 276 12.31 15.03 -13.89
C THR A 276 12.81 13.63 -14.29
N LEU A 277 12.55 12.64 -13.42
CA LEU A 277 13.10 11.28 -13.53
C LEU A 277 11.98 10.24 -13.35
N ARG A 278 12.06 9.11 -14.05
CA ARG A 278 11.10 8.00 -13.85
C ARG A 278 11.42 7.18 -12.61
N GLY A 279 12.70 6.85 -12.41
CA GLY A 279 13.17 5.94 -11.37
C GLY A 279 13.76 6.62 -10.13
N ARG A 280 14.01 5.80 -9.10
CA ARG A 280 14.56 6.19 -7.79
C ARG A 280 16.08 6.00 -7.68
N ALA A 281 16.73 5.47 -8.72
CA ALA A 281 18.13 5.04 -8.70
C ALA A 281 19.19 6.16 -8.56
N HIS A 282 18.78 7.43 -8.66
CA HIS A 282 19.71 8.58 -8.76
C HIS A 282 19.72 9.47 -7.51
N GLY A 283 19.64 8.89 -6.32
CA GLY A 283 19.51 9.65 -5.06
C GLY A 283 20.57 10.72 -4.78
N THR A 284 21.73 10.66 -5.45
CA THR A 284 22.84 11.62 -5.28
C THR A 284 22.73 12.91 -6.11
N LEU A 285 21.78 13.02 -7.05
CA LEU A 285 21.66 14.19 -7.93
C LEU A 285 21.09 15.45 -7.25
N GLY A 286 20.41 15.30 -6.11
CA GLY A 286 19.67 16.38 -5.46
C GLY A 286 18.57 15.86 -4.55
N THR A 287 17.85 16.77 -3.89
CA THR A 287 16.78 16.40 -2.96
C THR A 287 15.63 15.72 -3.71
N PRO A 288 15.25 14.47 -3.36
CA PRO A 288 14.19 13.76 -4.04
C PRO A 288 12.80 14.20 -3.59
N ILE A 289 11.90 14.38 -4.55
CA ILE A 289 10.47 14.63 -4.36
C ILE A 289 9.72 13.56 -5.15
N ASP A 290 9.11 12.62 -4.42
CA ASP A 290 8.40 11.49 -5.01
C ASP A 290 6.92 11.82 -5.20
N LEU A 291 6.47 11.82 -6.45
CA LEU A 291 5.07 12.02 -6.78
C LEU A 291 4.31 10.70 -6.69
N GLY A 292 3.33 10.66 -5.81
CA GLY A 292 2.31 9.61 -5.74
C GLY A 292 1.09 9.94 -6.60
N PRO A 293 0.03 9.13 -6.54
CA PRO A 293 -1.27 9.46 -7.12
C PRO A 293 -1.89 10.74 -6.53
N LEU A 294 -2.95 11.25 -7.16
CA LEU A 294 -3.76 12.32 -6.56
C LEU A 294 -4.67 11.75 -5.49
N ASP A 295 -5.01 12.59 -4.51
CA ASP A 295 -6.02 12.26 -3.52
C ASP A 295 -7.42 12.07 -4.17
N ALA A 296 -8.34 11.45 -3.43
CA ALA A 296 -9.67 11.15 -3.95
C ALA A 296 -10.47 12.40 -4.40
N PRO A 297 -10.47 13.54 -3.65
CA PRO A 297 -11.16 14.74 -4.11
C PRO A 297 -10.66 15.28 -5.45
N HIS A 298 -9.34 15.41 -5.63
CA HIS A 298 -8.79 15.92 -6.89
C HIS A 298 -8.91 14.89 -8.02
N ALA A 299 -8.79 13.60 -7.71
CA ALA A 299 -8.99 12.52 -8.67
C ALA A 299 -10.43 12.53 -9.23
N ARG A 300 -11.45 12.67 -8.37
CA ARG A 300 -12.85 12.77 -8.78
C ARG A 300 -13.08 13.94 -9.73
N VAL A 301 -12.54 15.11 -9.42
CA VAL A 301 -12.67 16.30 -10.27
C VAL A 301 -12.09 16.03 -11.66
N LEU A 302 -10.89 15.44 -11.74
CA LEU A 302 -10.27 15.12 -13.02
C LEU A 302 -11.00 14.02 -13.79
N ALA A 303 -11.60 13.04 -13.12
CA ALA A 303 -12.41 11.98 -13.71
C ALA A 303 -13.80 12.46 -14.22
N GLY A 304 -14.08 13.77 -14.18
CA GLY A 304 -15.38 14.30 -14.61
C GLY A 304 -16.49 14.15 -13.57
N GLY A 305 -16.13 13.99 -12.29
CA GLY A 305 -17.07 13.84 -11.18
C GLY A 305 -17.39 12.39 -10.80
N ASP A 306 -16.87 11.39 -11.51
CA ASP A 306 -17.17 9.98 -11.30
C ASP A 306 -16.15 9.29 -10.39
N ASP A 307 -16.63 8.75 -9.26
CA ASP A 307 -15.80 8.06 -8.27
C ASP A 307 -15.26 6.71 -8.76
N ALA A 308 -16.06 5.95 -9.51
CA ALA A 308 -15.69 4.61 -9.95
C ALA A 308 -14.55 4.67 -10.98
N LEU A 309 -14.60 5.62 -11.91
CA LEU A 309 -13.49 5.87 -12.84
C LEU A 309 -12.24 6.37 -12.11
N ALA A 310 -12.39 7.23 -11.10
CA ALA A 310 -11.27 7.73 -10.32
C ALA A 310 -10.56 6.61 -9.55
N GLU A 311 -11.32 5.72 -8.93
CA GLU A 311 -10.84 4.54 -8.20
C GLU A 311 -10.20 3.52 -9.16
N ALA A 312 -10.82 3.26 -10.32
CA ALA A 312 -10.32 2.27 -11.30
C ALA A 312 -8.90 2.57 -11.80
N VAL A 313 -8.53 3.85 -11.87
CA VAL A 313 -7.17 4.28 -12.27
C VAL A 313 -6.31 4.70 -11.08
N GLY A 314 -6.75 4.46 -9.85
CA GLY A 314 -5.97 4.67 -8.63
C GLY A 314 -5.45 6.10 -8.43
N GLY A 315 -6.15 7.12 -8.93
CA GLY A 315 -5.71 8.52 -8.81
C GLY A 315 -4.62 8.95 -9.81
N HIS A 316 -4.36 8.19 -10.87
CA HIS A 316 -3.31 8.50 -11.84
C HIS A 316 -3.67 9.68 -12.78
N PRO A 317 -2.95 10.83 -12.71
CA PRO A 317 -3.36 12.07 -13.38
C PRO A 317 -3.59 11.97 -14.89
N LEU A 318 -2.69 11.33 -15.64
CA LEU A 318 -2.86 11.18 -17.09
C LEU A 318 -4.11 10.35 -17.41
N ALA A 319 -4.37 9.28 -16.67
CA ALA A 319 -5.50 8.40 -16.94
C ALA A 319 -6.81 9.08 -16.57
N LEU A 320 -6.85 9.77 -15.43
CA LEU A 320 -7.97 10.61 -15.00
C LEU A 320 -8.29 11.70 -16.04
N ALA A 321 -7.28 12.41 -16.53
CA ALA A 321 -7.47 13.48 -17.51
C ALA A 321 -8.03 12.97 -18.84
N LEU A 322 -7.57 11.80 -19.31
CA LEU A 322 -8.10 11.14 -20.51
C LEU A 322 -9.56 10.73 -20.33
N LEU A 323 -9.88 10.05 -19.23
CA LEU A 323 -11.24 9.61 -18.91
C LEU A 323 -12.18 10.80 -18.71
N GLY A 324 -11.77 11.81 -17.94
CA GLY A 324 -12.56 13.01 -17.71
C GLY A 324 -12.79 13.83 -18.98
N ARG A 325 -11.82 13.87 -19.90
CA ARG A 325 -12.02 14.48 -21.23
C ARG A 325 -13.09 13.72 -22.02
N ALA A 326 -13.06 12.39 -21.99
CA ALA A 326 -14.08 11.57 -22.64
C ALA A 326 -15.48 11.81 -22.02
N VAL A 327 -15.57 11.90 -20.70
CA VAL A 327 -16.83 12.25 -20.01
C VAL A 327 -17.33 13.64 -20.44
N ARG A 328 -16.45 14.65 -20.49
CA ARG A 328 -16.79 16.00 -20.98
C ARG A 328 -17.21 16.01 -22.47
N ALA A 329 -16.71 15.08 -23.26
CA ALA A 329 -17.10 14.89 -24.66
C ALA A 329 -18.44 14.13 -24.82
N GLY A 330 -19.09 13.72 -23.73
CA GLY A 330 -20.42 13.10 -23.73
C GLY A 330 -20.41 11.58 -23.60
N HIS A 331 -19.26 10.94 -23.36
CA HIS A 331 -19.22 9.50 -23.09
C HIS A 331 -19.76 9.18 -21.69
N HIS A 332 -20.59 8.13 -21.59
CA HIS A 332 -21.13 7.69 -20.31
C HIS A 332 -20.05 7.01 -19.44
N PRO A 333 -19.92 7.37 -18.15
CA PRO A 333 -18.89 6.80 -17.27
C PRO A 333 -18.93 5.27 -17.16
N ALA A 334 -20.11 4.66 -17.03
CA ALA A 334 -20.26 3.21 -16.98
C ALA A 334 -19.72 2.50 -18.24
N ALA A 335 -19.97 3.07 -19.42
CA ALA A 335 -19.44 2.51 -20.67
C ALA A 335 -17.92 2.66 -20.78
N LEU A 336 -17.35 3.74 -20.25
CA LEU A 336 -15.90 3.92 -20.15
C LEU A 336 -15.29 2.92 -19.17
N TYR A 337 -15.94 2.68 -18.04
CA TYR A 337 -15.50 1.70 -17.04
C TYR A 337 -15.47 0.28 -17.64
N ASP A 338 -16.56 -0.15 -18.29
CA ASP A 338 -16.61 -1.45 -18.98
C ASP A 338 -15.51 -1.55 -20.05
N ARG A 339 -15.30 -0.47 -20.82
CA ARG A 339 -14.30 -0.43 -21.88
C ARG A 339 -12.86 -0.42 -21.35
N LEU A 340 -12.63 0.14 -20.16
CA LEU A 340 -11.33 0.12 -19.49
C LEU A 340 -10.91 -1.32 -19.18
N HIS A 341 -11.85 -2.19 -18.81
CA HIS A 341 -11.58 -3.59 -18.48
C HIS A 341 -11.78 -4.56 -19.67
N ALA A 342 -12.09 -4.04 -20.86
CA ALA A 342 -12.29 -4.85 -22.05
C ALA A 342 -10.97 -5.42 -22.59
N ARG A 343 -11.03 -6.62 -23.17
CA ARG A 343 -9.90 -7.20 -23.91
C ARG A 343 -9.64 -6.43 -25.20
N GLY A 344 -8.38 -6.43 -25.64
CA GLY A 344 -7.94 -5.81 -26.91
C GLY A 344 -7.05 -4.59 -26.67
N ARG A 345 -7.19 -3.57 -27.51
CA ARG A 345 -6.43 -2.31 -27.38
C ARG A 345 -6.88 -1.55 -26.13
N SER A 346 -5.92 -1.04 -25.36
CA SER A 346 -6.16 -0.23 -24.18
C SER A 346 -7.04 0.99 -24.49
N LEU A 347 -8.05 1.24 -23.64
CA LEU A 347 -8.87 2.46 -23.70
C LEU A 347 -8.01 3.71 -23.54
N LEU A 348 -7.01 3.67 -22.66
CA LEU A 348 -6.13 4.82 -22.42
C LEU A 348 -5.31 5.18 -23.66
N ASP A 349 -4.81 4.20 -24.40
CA ASP A 349 -4.08 4.45 -25.66
C ASP A 349 -5.01 4.96 -26.77
N MET A 350 -6.26 4.48 -26.79
CA MET A 350 -7.26 4.97 -27.74
C MET A 350 -7.63 6.43 -27.47
N LEU A 351 -7.82 6.80 -26.20
CA LEU A 351 -8.15 8.18 -25.81
C LEU A 351 -6.96 9.14 -25.94
N ALA A 352 -5.74 8.63 -25.76
CA ALA A 352 -4.52 9.43 -25.91
C ALA A 352 -4.06 9.58 -27.37
N GLU A 353 -4.55 8.73 -28.27
CA GLU A 353 -4.09 8.61 -29.66
C GLU A 353 -2.60 8.25 -29.79
N GLU A 354 -1.99 7.72 -28.72
CA GLU A 354 -0.58 7.32 -28.64
C GLU A 354 -0.40 6.15 -27.65
N ASP A 355 0.77 5.53 -27.66
CA ASP A 355 1.09 4.37 -26.79
C ASP A 355 1.49 4.81 -25.37
N VAL A 356 0.52 5.32 -24.61
CA VAL A 356 0.75 5.79 -23.23
C VAL A 356 0.93 4.63 -22.25
N THR A 357 0.23 3.52 -22.43
CA THR A 357 0.35 2.36 -21.55
C THR A 357 1.62 1.57 -21.81
N GLY A 358 2.06 1.45 -23.06
CA GLY A 358 3.34 0.83 -23.38
C GLY A 358 4.48 1.63 -22.77
N ALA A 359 4.40 2.97 -22.77
CA ALA A 359 5.40 3.82 -22.11
C ALA A 359 5.53 3.60 -20.58
N VAL A 360 4.52 3.03 -19.90
CA VAL A 360 4.57 2.70 -18.47
C VAL A 360 5.44 1.46 -18.23
N VAL A 361 5.29 0.42 -19.06
CA VAL A 361 5.93 -0.89 -18.85
C VAL A 361 7.04 -1.19 -19.86
N ARG A 362 7.36 -0.25 -20.75
CA ARG A 362 8.41 -0.34 -21.77
C ARG A 362 9.73 -0.81 -21.18
N ASP A 363 10.02 -0.33 -19.99
CA ASP A 363 11.31 -0.49 -19.35
C ASP A 363 11.37 -1.84 -18.60
N VAL A 364 10.38 -2.74 -18.68
CA VAL A 364 10.45 -4.09 -18.06
C VAL A 364 11.22 -5.05 -18.98
N ASP A 365 12.54 -5.08 -18.81
CA ASP A 365 13.44 -5.77 -19.74
C ASP A 365 13.83 -7.20 -19.32
N THR A 366 13.82 -7.50 -18.01
CA THR A 366 14.26 -8.81 -17.51
C THR A 366 13.09 -9.77 -17.28
N GLU A 367 13.37 -11.08 -17.43
CA GLU A 367 12.40 -12.11 -17.09
C GLU A 367 12.02 -12.09 -15.61
N ASP A 368 12.99 -11.81 -14.73
CA ASP A 368 12.79 -11.68 -13.28
C ASP A 368 11.77 -10.57 -12.95
N ALA A 369 11.93 -9.37 -13.54
CA ALA A 369 11.01 -8.26 -13.33
C ALA A 369 9.62 -8.55 -13.95
N ALA A 370 9.59 -9.14 -15.15
CA ALA A 370 8.33 -9.52 -15.79
C ALA A 370 7.55 -10.55 -14.95
N ASP A 371 8.22 -11.57 -14.40
CA ASP A 371 7.59 -12.59 -13.58
C ASP A 371 7.09 -12.03 -12.24
N VAL A 372 7.86 -11.16 -11.58
CA VAL A 372 7.37 -10.46 -10.37
C VAL A 372 6.14 -9.60 -10.68
N LEU A 373 6.13 -8.91 -11.84
CA LEU A 373 4.98 -8.10 -12.25
C LEU A 373 3.74 -8.96 -12.56
N ARG A 374 3.91 -10.16 -13.13
CA ARG A 374 2.83 -11.15 -13.29
C ARG A 374 2.29 -11.66 -11.96
N CYS A 375 3.17 -11.94 -10.99
CA CYS A 375 2.75 -12.30 -9.63
C CYS A 375 1.96 -11.17 -8.97
N ALA A 376 2.46 -9.93 -9.05
CA ALA A 376 1.78 -8.76 -8.52
C ALA A 376 0.43 -8.53 -9.21
N ALA A 377 0.35 -8.71 -10.52
CA ALA A 377 -0.89 -8.60 -11.28
C ALA A 377 -1.91 -9.68 -10.90
N ALA A 378 -1.46 -10.89 -10.58
CA ALA A 378 -2.33 -11.98 -10.15
C ALA A 378 -2.91 -11.78 -8.74
N LEU A 379 -2.19 -11.06 -7.87
CA LEU A 379 -2.58 -10.83 -6.47
C LEU A 379 -3.27 -9.49 -6.23
N HIS A 380 -3.16 -8.54 -7.16
CA HIS A 380 -3.81 -7.23 -7.06
C HIS A 380 -5.31 -7.36 -6.71
N PRO A 381 -5.85 -6.56 -5.76
CA PRO A 381 -5.24 -5.39 -5.12
C PRO A 381 -4.42 -5.71 -3.85
N LEU A 382 -4.19 -6.99 -3.53
CA LEU A 382 -3.40 -7.37 -2.37
C LEU A 382 -1.93 -6.98 -2.58
N PRO A 383 -1.28 -6.40 -1.55
CA PRO A 383 0.15 -6.19 -1.62
C PRO A 383 0.90 -7.54 -1.58
N LEU A 384 2.10 -7.54 -2.14
CA LEU A 384 2.95 -8.72 -2.35
C LEU A 384 4.29 -8.52 -1.65
N THR A 385 4.80 -9.56 -0.98
CA THR A 385 6.17 -9.59 -0.45
C THR A 385 7.13 -10.32 -1.40
N VAL A 386 8.44 -10.16 -1.17
CA VAL A 386 9.48 -10.93 -1.89
C VAL A 386 9.28 -12.44 -1.67
N GLN A 387 8.92 -12.85 -0.45
CA GLN A 387 8.68 -14.24 -0.09
C GLN A 387 7.44 -14.83 -0.79
N ASP A 388 6.41 -14.02 -1.03
CA ASP A 388 5.24 -14.46 -1.78
C ASP A 388 5.60 -14.77 -3.24
N ALA A 389 6.33 -13.87 -3.90
CA ALA A 389 6.78 -14.10 -5.27
C ALA A 389 7.71 -15.31 -5.36
N GLU A 390 8.64 -15.46 -4.41
CA GLU A 390 9.49 -16.65 -4.30
C GLU A 390 8.67 -17.95 -4.19
N SER A 391 7.65 -17.97 -3.33
CA SER A 391 6.79 -19.13 -3.14
C SER A 391 6.03 -19.49 -4.42
N VAL A 392 5.53 -18.47 -5.12
CA VAL A 392 4.84 -18.63 -6.41
C VAL A 392 5.79 -19.18 -7.48
N LEU A 393 6.99 -18.62 -7.62
CA LEU A 393 7.99 -19.07 -8.60
C LEU A 393 8.47 -20.49 -8.31
N THR A 394 8.68 -20.83 -7.03
CA THR A 394 9.00 -22.19 -6.60
C THR A 394 7.91 -23.18 -7.02
N ALA A 395 6.65 -22.83 -6.77
CA ALA A 395 5.51 -23.68 -7.12
C ALA A 395 5.25 -23.78 -8.63
N ALA A 396 5.48 -22.70 -9.38
CA ALA A 396 5.25 -22.64 -10.83
C ALA A 396 6.32 -23.39 -11.63
N ASP A 397 7.59 -23.25 -11.23
CA ASP A 397 8.73 -23.75 -12.02
C ASP A 397 9.37 -25.02 -11.44
N ALA A 398 8.93 -25.47 -10.25
CA ALA A 398 9.55 -26.57 -9.51
C ALA A 398 11.07 -26.39 -9.30
N VAL A 399 11.52 -25.14 -9.13
CA VAL A 399 12.93 -24.79 -8.90
C VAL A 399 13.26 -24.74 -7.41
N PRO A 400 14.53 -24.94 -7.01
CA PRO A 400 14.94 -24.76 -5.62
C PRO A 400 14.61 -23.35 -5.10
N ARG A 401 14.16 -23.28 -3.84
CA ARG A 401 13.74 -22.05 -3.16
C ARG A 401 14.77 -20.92 -3.26
N ILE A 402 16.07 -21.23 -3.15
CA ILE A 402 17.15 -20.25 -3.27
C ILE A 402 17.23 -19.58 -4.66
N VAL A 403 16.91 -20.31 -5.73
CA VAL A 403 16.89 -19.78 -7.10
C VAL A 403 15.69 -18.85 -7.26
N ALA A 404 14.51 -19.29 -6.82
CA ALA A 404 13.30 -18.48 -6.84
C ALA A 404 13.44 -17.19 -6.01
N ALA A 405 14.09 -17.28 -4.83
CA ALA A 405 14.34 -16.14 -3.96
C ALA A 405 15.22 -15.09 -4.65
N ARG A 406 16.27 -15.52 -5.34
CA ARG A 406 17.16 -14.62 -6.08
C ARG A 406 16.43 -13.94 -7.25
N ARG A 407 15.63 -14.68 -8.01
CA ARG A 407 14.82 -14.13 -9.11
C ARG A 407 13.80 -13.10 -8.61
N ALA A 408 13.07 -13.45 -7.55
CA ALA A 408 12.14 -12.54 -6.90
C ALA A 408 12.85 -11.25 -6.44
N ALA A 409 13.94 -11.38 -5.66
CA ALA A 409 14.69 -10.24 -5.15
C ALA A 409 15.24 -9.33 -6.28
N ASN A 410 15.70 -9.90 -7.39
CA ASN A 410 16.13 -9.13 -8.55
C ASN A 410 14.96 -8.37 -9.19
N GLY A 411 13.85 -9.06 -9.45
CA GLY A 411 12.67 -8.45 -10.06
C GLY A 411 12.10 -7.32 -9.20
N PHE A 412 12.00 -7.51 -7.88
CA PHE A 412 11.63 -6.44 -6.96
C PHE A 412 12.59 -5.26 -7.01
N ARG A 413 13.90 -5.50 -6.91
CA ARG A 413 14.90 -4.42 -6.96
C ARG A 413 14.76 -3.59 -8.23
N GLU A 414 14.56 -4.24 -9.38
CA GLU A 414 14.39 -3.61 -10.67
C GLU A 414 13.07 -2.81 -10.77
N LEU A 415 11.94 -3.43 -10.43
CA LEU A 415 10.63 -2.78 -10.49
C LEU A 415 10.53 -1.59 -9.50
N SER A 416 11.08 -1.72 -8.30
CA SER A 416 11.12 -0.65 -7.29
C SER A 416 12.04 0.49 -7.71
N ALA A 417 13.20 0.18 -8.34
CA ALA A 417 14.09 1.20 -8.88
C ALA A 417 13.44 1.99 -10.01
N ARG A 418 12.57 1.36 -10.82
CA ARG A 418 11.79 2.00 -11.89
C ARG A 418 10.46 2.60 -11.45
N GLY A 419 10.08 2.44 -10.17
CA GLY A 419 8.83 2.97 -9.63
C GLY A 419 7.57 2.29 -10.15
N LEU A 420 7.67 1.04 -10.61
CA LEU A 420 6.53 0.21 -11.06
C LEU A 420 5.86 -0.54 -9.91
N LEU A 421 6.57 -0.69 -8.80
CA LEU A 421 6.02 -1.12 -7.50
C LEU A 421 6.24 -0.02 -6.47
N THR A 422 5.21 0.22 -5.66
CA THR A 422 5.26 1.19 -4.56
C THR A 422 5.44 0.47 -3.23
N PRO A 423 6.34 0.93 -2.36
CA PRO A 423 6.47 0.34 -1.03
C PRO A 423 5.18 0.59 -0.23
N ALA A 424 4.69 -0.45 0.43
CA ALA A 424 3.65 -0.43 1.45
C ALA A 424 4.30 -0.66 2.84
N ALA A 425 3.49 -0.62 3.91
CA ALA A 425 3.98 -0.91 5.27
C ALA A 425 4.58 -2.33 5.36
N ASP A 426 5.47 -2.55 6.32
CA ASP A 426 5.99 -3.89 6.69
C ASP A 426 6.61 -4.69 5.54
N GLU A 427 7.48 -4.07 4.73
CA GLU A 427 8.17 -4.70 3.57
C GLU A 427 7.26 -5.22 2.44
N HIS A 428 6.01 -4.80 2.44
CA HIS A 428 5.07 -5.12 1.37
C HIS A 428 5.22 -4.17 0.19
N TRP A 429 4.80 -4.62 -0.99
CA TRP A 429 4.77 -3.81 -2.20
C TRP A 429 3.41 -3.87 -2.87
N SER A 430 2.94 -2.73 -3.34
CA SER A 430 1.68 -2.62 -4.08
C SER A 430 1.94 -2.33 -5.55
N LEU A 431 1.06 -2.91 -6.39
CA LEU A 431 1.00 -2.63 -7.82
C LEU A 431 -0.06 -1.57 -8.07
N HIS A 432 0.30 -0.53 -8.81
CA HIS A 432 -0.63 0.55 -9.15
C HIS A 432 -1.63 0.10 -10.25
N PRO A 433 -2.93 0.46 -10.19
CA PRO A 433 -3.95 0.04 -11.17
C PRO A 433 -3.62 0.35 -12.63
N VAL A 434 -3.05 1.52 -12.93
CA VAL A 434 -2.58 1.85 -14.30
C VAL A 434 -1.41 0.99 -14.75
N THR A 435 -0.49 0.60 -13.86
CA THR A 435 0.59 -0.34 -14.20
C THR A 435 0.04 -1.73 -14.47
N LEU A 436 -0.94 -2.18 -13.68
CA LEU A 436 -1.68 -3.42 -13.93
C LEU A 436 -2.36 -3.40 -15.31
N HIS A 437 -3.10 -2.32 -15.58
CA HIS A 437 -3.77 -2.10 -16.86
C HIS A 437 -2.79 -2.15 -18.02
N ALA A 438 -1.68 -1.40 -17.93
CA ALA A 438 -0.62 -1.43 -18.92
C ALA A 438 -0.03 -2.84 -19.11
N TRP A 439 0.26 -3.54 -18.02
CA TRP A 439 0.82 -4.89 -18.09
C TRP A 439 -0.13 -5.88 -18.78
N HIS A 440 -1.43 -5.81 -18.51
CA HIS A 440 -2.43 -6.67 -19.18
C HIS A 440 -2.48 -6.51 -20.70
N HIS A 441 -2.14 -5.32 -21.22
CA HIS A 441 -2.14 -5.06 -22.65
C HIS A 441 -0.78 -5.30 -23.34
N HIS A 442 0.32 -5.27 -22.59
CA HIS A 442 1.68 -5.31 -23.14
C HIS A 442 2.52 -6.52 -22.72
N ASP A 443 2.00 -7.41 -21.86
CA ASP A 443 2.68 -8.65 -21.51
C ASP A 443 2.95 -9.52 -22.75
N ARG A 444 4.22 -9.86 -22.95
CA ARG A 444 4.70 -10.65 -24.09
C ARG A 444 4.47 -12.16 -23.94
N ALA A 445 4.12 -12.64 -22.74
CA ALA A 445 4.02 -14.07 -22.45
C ALA A 445 2.70 -14.43 -21.71
N PRO A 446 1.54 -14.40 -22.38
CA PRO A 446 0.24 -14.65 -21.74
C PRO A 446 0.13 -16.06 -21.13
N ALA A 447 0.77 -17.07 -21.72
CA ALA A 447 0.82 -18.42 -21.15
C ALA A 447 1.59 -18.47 -19.81
N ARG A 448 2.66 -17.68 -19.70
CA ARG A 448 3.43 -17.51 -18.46
C ARG A 448 2.58 -16.80 -17.40
N THR A 449 1.85 -15.76 -17.81
CA THR A 449 0.91 -15.05 -16.93
C THR A 449 -0.16 -15.96 -16.34
N GLU A 450 -0.81 -16.81 -17.15
CA GLU A 450 -1.81 -17.74 -16.61
C GLU A 450 -1.17 -18.80 -15.69
N THR A 451 0.06 -19.25 -15.98
CA THR A 451 0.79 -20.18 -15.13
C THR A 451 1.06 -19.58 -13.75
N LEU A 452 1.64 -18.38 -13.72
CA LEU A 452 1.94 -17.67 -12.47
C LEU A 452 0.66 -17.29 -11.73
N ARG A 453 -0.40 -16.86 -12.43
CA ARG A 453 -1.69 -16.57 -11.80
C ARG A 453 -2.26 -17.77 -11.05
N ARG A 454 -2.21 -18.97 -11.65
CA ARG A 454 -2.66 -20.20 -10.98
C ARG A 454 -1.80 -20.54 -9.77
N ALA A 455 -0.48 -20.39 -9.88
CA ALA A 455 0.44 -20.61 -8.78
C ALA A 455 0.18 -19.60 -7.64
N SER A 456 0.05 -18.31 -7.94
CA SER A 456 -0.32 -17.24 -6.99
C SER A 456 -1.58 -17.56 -6.21
N LEU A 457 -2.67 -17.93 -6.91
CA LEU A 457 -3.93 -18.26 -6.26
C LEU A 457 -3.83 -19.52 -5.39
N ARG A 458 -3.09 -20.55 -5.84
CA ARG A 458 -2.85 -21.75 -5.03
C ARG A 458 -2.05 -21.43 -3.78
N THR A 459 -0.97 -20.65 -3.89
CA THR A 459 -0.12 -20.25 -2.77
C THR A 459 -0.90 -19.41 -1.74
N LEU A 460 -1.76 -18.49 -2.20
CA LEU A 460 -2.69 -17.75 -1.33
C LEU A 460 -3.68 -18.68 -0.63
N CYS A 461 -4.32 -19.59 -1.39
CA CYS A 461 -5.30 -20.51 -0.86
C CYS A 461 -4.69 -21.55 0.06
N SER A 462 -3.42 -21.97 -0.10
CA SER A 462 -2.75 -22.87 0.84
C SER A 462 -2.40 -22.23 2.19
N ARG A 463 -2.52 -20.89 2.31
CA ARG A 463 -2.47 -20.16 3.59
C ARG A 463 -3.86 -19.94 4.22
N ARG A 464 -4.92 -20.40 3.57
CA ARG A 464 -6.30 -20.45 4.09
C ARG A 464 -6.71 -21.93 4.13
N ASP A 465 -7.63 -22.33 5.00
CA ASP A 465 -8.15 -23.70 4.93
C ASP A 465 -8.70 -23.98 3.52
N PRO A 466 -8.54 -25.21 3.00
CA PRO A 466 -8.84 -25.52 1.60
C PRO A 466 -10.32 -25.27 1.28
N VAL A 467 -10.60 -24.17 0.58
CA VAL A 467 -11.92 -23.91 0.00
C VAL A 467 -11.99 -24.61 -1.35
N THR A 468 -12.70 -25.74 -1.37
CA THR A 468 -13.07 -26.46 -2.60
C THR A 468 -14.03 -25.61 -3.42
N LEU A 469 -13.51 -24.81 -4.37
CA LEU A 469 -14.33 -24.12 -5.36
C LEU A 469 -14.86 -25.13 -6.38
N ALA A 470 -16.11 -25.59 -6.18
CA ALA A 470 -16.86 -26.32 -7.19
C ALA A 470 -17.35 -25.37 -8.29
N PHE A 471 -17.05 -25.67 -9.55
CA PHE A 471 -17.58 -24.95 -10.70
C PHE A 471 -19.07 -25.28 -10.93
N PRO A 472 -19.95 -24.29 -11.18
CA PRO A 472 -21.32 -24.56 -11.60
C PRO A 472 -21.34 -24.87 -13.10
N GLY A 473 -21.57 -26.13 -13.47
CA GLY A 473 -21.79 -26.51 -14.87
C GLY A 473 -21.45 -27.95 -15.24
N SER A 474 -20.67 -28.69 -14.44
CA SER A 474 -20.58 -30.13 -14.63
C SER A 474 -21.82 -30.77 -14.02
N ARG A 475 -22.71 -31.24 -14.90
CA ARG A 475 -23.82 -32.12 -14.57
C ARG A 475 -23.25 -33.32 -13.78
N ARG A 476 -23.34 -33.27 -12.45
CA ARG A 476 -23.09 -34.43 -11.59
C ARG A 476 -24.28 -35.36 -11.75
N GLU A 477 -24.17 -36.31 -12.67
CA GLU A 477 -24.55 -37.66 -12.30
C GLU A 477 -23.80 -37.95 -11.00
N ALA A 478 -24.55 -38.17 -9.92
CA ALA A 478 -23.98 -38.52 -8.64
C ALA A 478 -23.28 -39.88 -8.77
N PRO A 479 -21.98 -40.00 -8.45
CA PRO A 479 -21.47 -41.24 -7.94
C PRO A 479 -21.58 -41.20 -6.41
N MET A 480 -21.92 -42.35 -5.85
CA MET A 480 -22.08 -42.61 -4.41
C MET A 480 -20.96 -42.00 -3.55
N ALA A 481 -21.35 -41.62 -2.33
CA ALA A 481 -20.54 -41.00 -1.28
C ALA A 481 -19.13 -41.58 -1.16
N ALA A 482 -18.12 -40.77 -1.47
CA ALA A 482 -16.75 -41.01 -1.02
C ALA A 482 -16.60 -40.42 0.39
N THR A 483 -16.18 -41.25 1.35
CA THR A 483 -15.83 -40.90 2.72
C THR A 483 -14.87 -39.71 2.74
N SER A 484 -15.15 -38.69 3.56
CA SER A 484 -14.34 -37.46 3.56
C SER A 484 -12.88 -37.75 3.91
N GLU A 485 -11.93 -37.00 3.36
CA GLU A 485 -10.50 -37.23 3.63
C GLU A 485 -10.15 -37.12 5.13
N SER A 486 -10.80 -36.19 5.83
CA SER A 486 -10.73 -36.07 7.30
C SER A 486 -11.24 -37.32 8.01
N GLU A 487 -12.31 -37.95 7.52
CA GLU A 487 -12.84 -39.19 8.07
C GLU A 487 -11.89 -40.38 7.80
N ARG A 488 -11.25 -40.44 6.64
CA ARG A 488 -10.24 -41.47 6.34
C ARG A 488 -9.01 -41.34 7.24
N MET A 489 -8.53 -40.12 7.48
CA MET A 489 -7.38 -39.85 8.34
C MET A 489 -7.69 -40.12 9.82
N ALA A 490 -8.85 -39.70 10.31
CA ALA A 490 -9.28 -40.01 11.67
C ALA A 490 -9.46 -41.52 11.89
N ALA A 491 -10.01 -42.24 10.88
CA ALA A 491 -10.11 -43.69 10.92
C ALA A 491 -8.73 -44.35 11.01
N TYR A 492 -7.78 -43.87 10.21
CA TYR A 492 -6.41 -44.38 10.19
C TYR A 492 -5.73 -44.22 11.55
N ASP A 493 -5.77 -43.02 12.13
CA ASP A 493 -5.10 -42.74 13.42
C ASP A 493 -5.70 -43.55 14.57
N ILE A 494 -7.04 -43.66 14.64
CA ILE A 494 -7.72 -44.47 15.67
C ILE A 494 -7.41 -45.96 15.46
N GLN A 495 -7.38 -46.44 14.22
CA GLN A 495 -7.06 -47.83 13.90
C GLN A 495 -5.62 -48.18 14.33
N VAL A 496 -4.64 -47.33 13.97
CA VAL A 496 -3.24 -47.54 14.34
C VAL A 496 -3.07 -47.55 15.86
N GLU A 497 -3.67 -46.59 16.55
CA GLU A 497 -3.60 -46.53 18.02
C GLU A 497 -4.28 -47.74 18.69
N LEU A 498 -5.40 -48.21 18.13
CA LEU A 498 -6.14 -49.36 18.66
C LEU A 498 -5.34 -50.67 18.49
N VAL A 499 -4.75 -50.90 17.32
CA VAL A 499 -3.98 -52.11 17.00
C VAL A 499 -2.63 -52.15 17.73
N THR A 500 -2.06 -51.00 18.05
CA THR A 500 -0.74 -50.90 18.73
C THR A 500 -0.83 -50.99 20.25
N ARG A 501 -2.02 -50.89 20.86
CA ARG A 501 -2.20 -50.94 22.33
C ARG A 501 -2.61 -52.32 22.86
N ILE A 502 -2.33 -52.52 24.15
CA ILE A 502 -2.48 -53.77 24.93
C ILE A 502 -3.90 -54.39 24.86
N GLY A 503 -4.95 -53.64 24.48
CA GLY A 503 -6.29 -54.21 24.25
C GLY A 503 -6.37 -55.18 23.07
N VAL A 504 -5.40 -55.17 22.16
CA VAL A 504 -5.31 -56.05 20.98
C VAL A 504 -4.15 -57.07 21.09
N GLN A 505 -3.16 -56.80 21.93
CA GLN A 505 -2.02 -57.69 22.21
C GLN A 505 -2.25 -58.50 23.48
N GLU A 506 -2.07 -59.82 23.41
CA GLU A 506 -2.34 -60.72 24.53
C GLU A 506 -1.35 -60.53 25.68
N LEU A 507 -1.85 -60.23 26.89
CA LEU A 507 -1.09 -60.37 28.12
C LEU A 507 -0.97 -61.87 28.42
N ALA A 508 0.24 -62.44 28.29
CA ALA A 508 0.45 -63.85 28.59
C ALA A 508 0.04 -64.18 30.04
N PRO A 509 -0.50 -65.39 30.33
CA PRO A 509 -0.95 -65.76 31.66
C PRO A 509 0.15 -65.52 32.72
N GLY A 510 -0.19 -64.79 33.78
CA GLY A 510 0.74 -64.47 34.87
C GLY A 510 1.76 -63.37 34.59
N THR A 511 1.68 -62.67 33.45
CA THR A 511 2.60 -61.56 33.11
C THR A 511 1.84 -60.22 32.96
N GLY A 512 2.55 -59.11 33.15
CA GLY A 512 2.07 -57.72 33.00
C GLY A 512 1.12 -57.23 34.11
N SER A 513 0.98 -55.91 34.23
CA SER A 513 0.16 -55.25 35.26
C SER A 513 -1.27 -54.97 34.79
N LEU A 514 -2.26 -55.30 35.63
CA LEU A 514 -3.68 -54.99 35.45
C LEU A 514 -3.93 -53.48 35.53
N ARG A 515 -3.21 -52.76 36.38
CA ARG A 515 -3.20 -51.29 36.45
C ARG A 515 -2.75 -50.68 35.13
N GLU A 516 -1.69 -51.19 34.53
CA GLU A 516 -1.19 -50.72 33.23
C GLU A 516 -2.20 -50.99 32.12
N ALA A 517 -2.85 -52.15 32.13
CA ALA A 517 -3.91 -52.49 31.17
C ALA A 517 -5.09 -51.50 31.24
N LEU A 518 -5.58 -51.18 32.45
CA LEU A 518 -6.64 -50.19 32.64
C LEU A 518 -6.20 -48.78 32.23
N THR A 519 -4.95 -48.41 32.52
CA THR A 519 -4.38 -47.12 32.13
C THR A 519 -4.28 -47.00 30.61
N SER A 520 -3.88 -48.07 29.92
CA SER A 520 -3.85 -48.11 28.45
C SER A 520 -5.24 -47.97 27.84
N LEU A 521 -6.26 -48.61 28.41
CA LEU A 521 -7.65 -48.49 27.96
C LEU A 521 -8.21 -47.07 28.17
N LYS A 522 -7.86 -46.41 29.29
CA LYS A 522 -8.24 -45.02 29.54
C LYS A 522 -7.55 -44.05 28.56
N ALA A 523 -6.26 -44.25 28.27
CA ALA A 523 -5.52 -43.44 27.30
C ALA A 523 -6.13 -43.53 25.90
N LEU A 524 -6.62 -44.71 25.51
CA LEU A 524 -7.31 -44.92 24.23
C LEU A 524 -8.63 -44.13 24.13
N ILE A 525 -9.39 -43.99 25.24
CA ILE A 525 -10.59 -43.13 25.26
C ILE A 525 -10.22 -41.67 25.00
N ASP A 526 -9.15 -41.19 25.64
CA ASP A 526 -8.74 -39.78 25.54
C ASP A 526 -8.19 -39.49 24.14
N PHE A 527 -7.32 -40.35 23.62
CA PHE A 527 -6.80 -40.27 22.25
C PHE A 527 -7.93 -40.26 21.20
N THR A 528 -8.92 -41.14 21.35
CA THR A 528 -10.04 -41.22 20.39
C THR A 528 -10.86 -39.92 20.39
N ARG A 529 -11.12 -39.32 21.56
CA ARG A 529 -11.85 -38.05 21.66
C ARG A 529 -11.07 -36.87 21.08
N GLU A 530 -9.77 -36.82 21.37
CA GLU A 530 -8.87 -35.80 20.83
C GLU A 530 -8.79 -35.91 19.31
N THR A 531 -8.67 -37.13 18.77
CA THR A 531 -8.65 -37.38 17.32
C THR A 531 -9.92 -36.89 16.63
N LEU A 532 -11.10 -37.19 17.19
CA LEU A 532 -12.37 -36.68 16.64
C LEU A 532 -12.46 -35.15 16.65
N HIS A 533 -11.94 -34.51 17.70
CA HIS A 533 -11.90 -33.06 17.81
C HIS A 533 -10.91 -32.43 16.81
N THR A 534 -9.70 -32.97 16.72
CA THR A 534 -8.63 -32.52 15.81
C THR A 534 -9.07 -32.57 14.34
N TYR A 535 -9.78 -33.62 13.94
CA TYR A 535 -10.28 -33.76 12.57
C TYR A 535 -11.68 -33.15 12.34
N ASN A 536 -12.24 -32.45 13.33
CA ASN A 536 -13.54 -31.77 13.28
C ASN A 536 -14.68 -32.65 12.72
N ILE A 537 -14.76 -33.91 13.17
CA ILE A 537 -15.76 -34.88 12.70
C ILE A 537 -17.15 -34.48 13.23
N ALA A 538 -17.99 -33.89 12.38
CA ALA A 538 -19.31 -33.37 12.73
C ALA A 538 -20.39 -34.45 12.86
N LEU A 539 -21.42 -34.16 13.68
CA LEU A 539 -22.59 -34.99 13.97
C LEU A 539 -23.64 -34.99 12.83
N ASP A 540 -23.30 -35.49 11.65
CA ASP A 540 -24.32 -35.70 10.59
C ASP A 540 -24.88 -37.13 10.66
N GLY A 541 -26.00 -37.28 11.37
CA GLY A 541 -26.73 -38.54 11.59
C GLY A 541 -27.59 -38.99 10.40
N GLY A 542 -27.05 -38.94 9.18
CA GLY A 542 -27.84 -39.08 7.94
C GLY A 542 -27.66 -40.35 7.11
N ALA A 543 -26.71 -41.24 7.40
CA ALA A 543 -26.44 -42.41 6.55
C ALA A 543 -26.36 -43.72 7.34
N ASP A 544 -26.92 -44.79 6.74
CA ASP A 544 -26.86 -46.18 7.23
C ASP A 544 -25.45 -46.82 7.13
N ALA A 545 -24.47 -46.08 6.61
CA ALA A 545 -23.08 -46.53 6.52
C ALA A 545 -22.34 -46.40 7.88
N PRO A 546 -21.32 -47.23 8.14
CA PRO A 546 -20.43 -47.07 9.29
C PRO A 546 -19.60 -45.79 9.12
N THR A 547 -19.78 -44.83 10.03
CA THR A 547 -18.96 -43.61 10.10
C THR A 547 -17.94 -43.74 11.23
N VAL A 548 -16.83 -43.00 11.16
CA VAL A 548 -15.80 -42.99 12.21
C VAL A 548 -16.40 -42.60 13.56
N GLN A 549 -17.38 -41.71 13.57
CA GLN A 549 -18.06 -41.29 14.77
C GLN A 549 -18.85 -42.42 15.45
N LYS A 550 -19.61 -43.22 14.68
CA LYS A 550 -20.37 -44.37 15.23
C LYS A 550 -19.40 -45.41 15.80
N LEU A 551 -18.30 -45.67 15.10
CA LEU A 551 -17.27 -46.61 15.55
C LEU A 551 -16.54 -46.12 16.80
N ALA A 552 -16.21 -44.82 16.88
CA ALA A 552 -15.61 -44.22 18.06
C ALA A 552 -16.57 -44.21 19.27
N TYR A 553 -17.87 -44.02 19.04
CA TYR A 553 -18.89 -44.15 20.08
C TYR A 553 -18.96 -45.58 20.61
N ALA A 554 -19.01 -46.59 19.72
CA ALA A 554 -19.02 -48.00 20.11
C ALA A 554 -17.72 -48.40 20.85
N LEU A 555 -16.57 -47.90 20.41
CA LEU A 555 -15.28 -48.10 21.06
C LEU A 555 -15.29 -47.59 22.51
N ILE A 556 -15.66 -46.32 22.69
CA ILE A 556 -15.61 -45.67 24.01
C ILE A 556 -16.72 -46.17 24.92
N ASN A 557 -17.98 -46.12 24.47
CA ASN A 557 -19.14 -46.26 25.35
C ASN A 557 -19.67 -47.69 25.45
N GLU A 558 -19.50 -48.51 24.42
CA GLU A 558 -20.02 -49.88 24.40
C GLU A 558 -18.93 -50.91 24.74
N SER A 559 -17.66 -50.63 24.42
CA SER A 559 -16.56 -51.56 24.67
C SER A 559 -15.74 -51.21 25.92
N ILE A 560 -15.10 -50.02 25.94
CA ILE A 560 -14.10 -49.71 26.98
C ILE A 560 -14.74 -49.20 28.29
N ARG A 561 -15.76 -48.33 28.20
CA ARG A 561 -16.40 -47.73 29.39
C ARG A 561 -17.04 -48.75 30.33
N PRO A 562 -17.78 -49.78 29.87
CA PRO A 562 -18.35 -50.78 30.79
C PRO A 562 -17.27 -51.52 31.57
N PHE A 563 -16.20 -51.97 30.89
CA PHE A 563 -15.08 -52.66 31.51
C PHE A 563 -14.35 -51.77 32.54
N THR A 564 -13.96 -50.57 32.13
CA THR A 564 -13.25 -49.62 32.99
C THR A 564 -14.08 -49.18 34.20
N SER A 565 -15.39 -48.99 34.04
CA SER A 565 -16.29 -48.61 35.15
C SER A 565 -16.43 -49.68 36.23
N THR A 566 -16.34 -50.97 35.85
CA THR A 566 -16.40 -52.09 36.78
C THR A 566 -15.07 -52.30 37.49
N TRP A 567 -13.96 -52.28 36.74
CA TRP A 567 -12.68 -52.78 37.22
C TRP A 567 -11.77 -51.71 37.84
N HIS A 568 -11.82 -50.45 37.40
CA HIS A 568 -11.04 -49.36 38.04
C HIS A 568 -11.29 -49.22 39.54
N PRO A 569 -12.55 -49.12 40.03
CA PRO A 569 -12.77 -48.91 41.46
C PRO A 569 -12.42 -50.14 42.29
N ARG A 570 -12.62 -51.35 41.74
CA ARG A 570 -12.31 -52.61 42.44
C ARG A 570 -10.81 -52.82 42.61
N LEU A 571 -10.03 -52.61 41.55
CA LEU A 571 -8.58 -52.72 41.61
C LEU A 571 -7.98 -51.62 42.52
N ALA A 572 -8.48 -50.37 42.42
CA ALA A 572 -8.01 -49.28 43.28
C ALA A 572 -8.28 -49.54 44.77
N ALA A 573 -9.43 -50.13 45.11
CA ALA A 573 -9.77 -50.49 46.49
C ALA A 573 -8.86 -51.59 47.06
N TYR A 574 -8.39 -52.50 46.20
CA TYR A 574 -7.48 -53.57 46.58
C TYR A 574 -6.03 -53.09 46.72
N GLU A 575 -5.56 -52.25 45.79
CA GLU A 575 -4.23 -51.60 45.86
C GLU A 575 -4.09 -50.70 47.08
N ALA A 576 -5.15 -50.00 47.49
CA ALA A 576 -5.14 -49.17 48.70
C ALA A 576 -4.86 -49.96 49.99
N ARG A 577 -4.94 -51.29 49.95
CA ARG A 577 -4.65 -52.20 51.07
C ARG A 577 -3.25 -52.84 50.97
N CYS A 578 -2.42 -52.43 50.01
CA CYS A 578 -1.06 -52.95 49.83
C CYS A 578 -0.21 -52.68 51.07
N PRO A 579 0.36 -53.72 51.72
CA PRO A 579 1.34 -53.54 52.80
C PRO A 579 2.61 -52.84 52.29
N ALA A 580 3.28 -52.06 53.15
CA ALA A 580 4.47 -51.31 52.78
C ALA A 580 5.67 -52.21 52.36
N ASP A 581 5.70 -53.46 52.83
CA ASP A 581 6.80 -54.40 52.60
C ASP A 581 6.55 -55.34 51.39
N THR A 582 5.47 -55.13 50.63
CA THR A 582 5.13 -55.97 49.46
C THR A 582 5.22 -55.15 48.17
N PRO A 583 5.94 -55.62 47.14
CA PRO A 583 5.96 -54.95 45.84
C PRO A 583 4.53 -54.85 45.25
N PRO A 584 4.13 -53.69 44.67
CA PRO A 584 2.77 -53.48 44.17
C PRO A 584 2.31 -54.53 43.15
N LEU A 585 3.22 -55.05 42.33
CA LEU A 585 2.91 -56.08 41.34
C LEU A 585 2.64 -57.45 41.98
N ASP A 586 3.38 -57.80 43.04
CA ASP A 586 3.18 -59.05 43.79
C ASP A 586 1.88 -59.01 44.58
N HIS A 587 1.53 -57.83 45.12
CA HIS A 587 0.23 -57.59 45.73
C HIS A 587 -0.90 -57.71 44.70
N GLU A 588 -0.78 -57.05 43.55
CA GLU A 588 -1.74 -57.15 42.43
C GLU A 588 -1.93 -58.60 41.95
N ALA A 589 -0.86 -59.39 41.87
CA ALA A 589 -0.91 -60.80 41.49
C ALA A 589 -1.67 -61.69 42.49
N ALA A 590 -1.74 -61.29 43.77
CA ALA A 590 -2.49 -61.98 44.80
C ALA A 590 -3.98 -61.56 44.87
N TRP A 591 -4.46 -60.71 43.96
CA TRP A 591 -5.83 -60.22 43.96
C TRP A 591 -6.82 -61.33 43.54
N PRO A 592 -7.83 -61.68 44.38
CA PRO A 592 -8.73 -62.79 44.08
C PRO A 592 -9.57 -62.64 42.79
N GLU A 593 -9.81 -61.41 42.35
CA GLU A 593 -10.56 -61.12 41.11
C GLU A 593 -9.64 -60.96 39.88
N ALA A 594 -8.31 -61.12 40.04
CA ALA A 594 -7.34 -60.91 38.96
C ALA A 594 -7.60 -61.82 37.76
N ASP A 595 -7.83 -63.12 37.99
CA ASP A 595 -8.09 -64.08 36.90
C ASP A 595 -9.40 -63.78 36.18
N GLN A 596 -10.42 -63.32 36.92
CA GLN A 596 -11.69 -62.90 36.33
C GLN A 596 -11.51 -61.65 35.45
N MET A 597 -10.81 -60.63 35.95
CA MET A 597 -10.52 -59.42 35.18
C MET A 597 -9.68 -59.73 33.93
N ARG A 598 -8.68 -60.62 34.03
CA ARG A 598 -7.88 -61.08 32.88
C ARG A 598 -8.74 -61.79 31.83
N SER A 599 -9.66 -62.65 32.26
CA SER A 599 -10.60 -63.32 31.36
C SER A 599 -11.53 -62.34 30.65
N GLU A 600 -12.05 -61.34 31.36
CA GLU A 600 -12.91 -60.31 30.76
C GLU A 600 -12.13 -59.35 29.85
N LEU A 601 -10.87 -59.03 30.20
CA LEU A 601 -9.97 -58.25 29.34
C LEU A 601 -9.67 -59.00 28.03
N ALA A 602 -9.42 -60.32 28.11
CA ALA A 602 -9.25 -61.16 26.93
C ALA A 602 -10.53 -61.20 26.06
N ALA A 603 -11.71 -61.21 26.68
CA ALA A 603 -12.98 -61.15 25.96
C ALA A 603 -13.23 -59.80 25.24
N LEU A 604 -12.62 -58.70 25.71
CA LEU A 604 -12.69 -57.38 25.08
C LEU A 604 -12.01 -57.33 23.70
N ARG A 605 -11.06 -58.24 23.45
CA ARG A 605 -10.28 -58.29 22.21
C ARG A 605 -11.15 -58.44 20.96
N GLY A 606 -12.19 -59.30 21.02
CA GLY A 606 -13.08 -59.55 19.89
C GLY A 606 -13.84 -58.30 19.41
N PRO A 607 -14.56 -57.58 20.31
CA PRO A 607 -15.16 -56.29 19.99
C PRO A 607 -14.17 -55.25 19.45
N LEU A 608 -12.99 -55.13 20.06
CA LEU A 608 -11.98 -54.14 19.64
C LEU A 608 -11.43 -54.43 18.24
N LEU A 609 -11.17 -55.71 17.90
CA LEU A 609 -10.73 -56.10 16.56
C LEU A 609 -11.77 -55.80 15.49
N ARG A 610 -13.06 -56.06 15.75
CA ARG A 610 -14.14 -55.72 14.80
C ARG A 610 -14.24 -54.22 14.53
N ILE A 611 -13.97 -53.39 15.55
CA ILE A 611 -13.93 -51.93 15.39
C ILE A 611 -12.71 -51.51 14.59
N ALA A 612 -11.53 -52.11 14.84
CA ALA A 612 -10.32 -51.85 14.07
C ALA A 612 -10.48 -52.21 12.58
N GLU A 613 -11.12 -53.35 12.28
CA GLU A 613 -11.49 -53.79 10.93
C GLU A 613 -12.42 -52.79 10.24
N ALA A 614 -13.48 -52.36 10.92
CA ALA A 614 -14.42 -51.40 10.37
C ALA A 614 -13.76 -50.03 10.12
N LEU A 615 -12.82 -49.60 10.97
CA LEU A 615 -12.01 -48.40 10.75
C LEU A 615 -11.06 -48.57 9.55
N GLY A 616 -10.48 -49.76 9.36
CA GLY A 616 -9.68 -50.12 8.18
C GLY A 616 -10.43 -49.98 6.86
N GLY A 617 -11.71 -50.38 6.85
CA GLY A 617 -12.58 -50.19 5.69
C GLY A 617 -12.85 -48.71 5.35
N ILE A 618 -12.78 -47.81 6.33
CA ILE A 618 -12.93 -46.36 6.12
C ILE A 618 -11.58 -45.73 5.76
N SER A 619 -10.50 -46.07 6.46
CA SER A 619 -9.15 -45.52 6.23
C SER A 619 -8.53 -45.97 4.91
N GLY A 620 -8.89 -47.17 4.44
CA GLY A 620 -8.25 -47.84 3.30
C GLY A 620 -6.92 -48.49 3.65
N ALA A 621 -6.60 -48.65 4.94
CA ALA A 621 -5.37 -49.25 5.42
C ALA A 621 -5.61 -50.61 6.09
N ASP A 622 -4.91 -51.65 5.62
CA ASP A 622 -4.91 -52.99 6.21
C ASP A 622 -3.82 -53.11 7.29
N PHE A 623 -4.04 -52.49 8.46
CA PHE A 623 -3.14 -52.62 9.60
C PHE A 623 -3.62 -53.73 10.56
N GLY A 624 -2.87 -54.83 10.64
CA GLY A 624 -2.93 -55.80 11.74
C GLY A 624 -4.14 -56.74 11.79
N VAL A 625 -4.98 -56.75 10.75
CA VAL A 625 -6.07 -57.73 10.61
C VAL A 625 -5.63 -58.80 9.62
N ALA A 626 -5.68 -60.08 10.01
CA ALA A 626 -5.39 -61.17 9.10
C ALA A 626 -6.38 -61.14 7.93
N THR A 627 -5.89 -60.93 6.72
CA THR A 627 -6.66 -61.10 5.48
C THR A 627 -7.09 -62.56 5.38
N GLY A 628 -8.35 -62.84 5.73
CA GLY A 628 -9.01 -64.10 5.39
C GLY A 628 -9.23 -64.17 3.88
N ALA A 629 -8.88 -65.33 3.30
CA ALA A 629 -9.04 -65.69 1.90
C ALA A 629 -10.49 -65.65 1.39
#